data_AF-A0A3B9EXG8-F1
#
_entry.id   AF-A0A3B9EXG8-F1
#
_cell.length_a   1.000
_cell.length_b   1.000
_cell.length_c   1.000
_cell.angle_alpha   90.00
_cell.angle_beta   90.00
_cell.angle_gamma   90.00
#
_symmetry.space_group_name_H-M   'P 1'
#
loop_
_entity.id
_entity.type
_entity.pdbx_description
1 polymer ?
#
loop_
_entity_poly.entity_id
_entity_poly.type
_entity_poly.pdbx_seq_one_letter_code
_entity_poly.pdbx_strand_id
1 'polypeptide(L)' 'MRLRAENIVKKYRSRTVVKGVSFDVSQGEIVGLLGPNGAGKTTSFYM' A
#
# COMPACT_ATOMS: atom_id res chain seq x y z
N MET A 1 -11.38 13.66 -8.75
CA MET A 1 -10.43 13.61 -7.61
C MET A 1 -9.56 12.37 -7.76
N ARG A 2 -8.30 12.36 -7.28
CA ARG A 2 -7.43 11.18 -7.32
C ARG A 2 -6.79 10.94 -5.95
N LEU A 3 -6.67 9.68 -5.54
CA LEU A 3 -5.90 9.25 -4.38
C LEU A 3 -4.55 8.75 -4.90
N ARG A 4 -3.44 9.26 -4.36
CA ARG A 4 -2.09 8.89 -4.80
C ARG A 4 -1.20 8.57 -3.62
N ALA A 5 -0.46 7.48 -3.73
CA ALA A 5 0.62 7.08 -2.83
C ALA A 5 1.90 6.89 -3.65
N GLU A 6 3.02 7.45 -3.19
CA GLU A 6 4.30 7.39 -3.88
C GLU A 6 5.38 6.86 -2.95
N ASN A 7 6.05 5.79 -3.38
CA ASN A 7 7.18 5.16 -2.70
C ASN A 7 6.96 4.94 -1.19
N ILE A 8 5.76 4.52 -0.80
CA ILE A 8 5.45 4.31 0.61
C ILE A 8 6.29 3.16 1.16
N VAL A 9 6.93 3.41 2.29
CA VAL A 9 7.78 2.45 3.00
C VAL A 9 7.30 2.38 4.45
N LYS A 10 7.06 1.17 4.94
CA LYS A 10 6.76 0.93 6.35
C LYS A 10 7.70 -0.09 6.94
N LYS A 11 8.32 0.28 8.06
CA LYS A 11 9.17 -0.60 8.86
C LYS A 11 8.58 -0.75 10.26
N TYR A 12 8.60 -1.97 10.76
CA TYR A 12 8.37 -2.28 12.18
C TYR A 12 9.65 -2.90 12.74
N ARG A 13 10.29 -2.23 13.69
CA ARG A 13 11.59 -2.61 14.25
C ARG A 13 12.62 -2.86 13.11
N SER A 14 13.16 -4.06 13.02
CA SER A 14 14.11 -4.47 11.97
C SER A 14 13.46 -4.88 10.65
N ARG A 15 12.14 -5.13 10.61
CA ARG A 15 11.45 -5.68 9.44
C ARG A 15 10.76 -4.61 8.61
N THR A 16 11.11 -4.52 7.33
CA THR A 16 10.39 -3.70 6.35
C THR A 16 9.19 -4.47 5.80
N VAL A 17 7.98 -3.99 6.09
CA VAL A 17 6.70 -4.63 5.72
C VAL A 17 6.16 -4.09 4.40
N VAL A 18 6.37 -2.80 4.12
CA VAL A 18 6.05 -2.17 2.83
C VAL A 18 7.34 -1.57 2.28
N LYS A 19 7.71 -1.90 1.03
CA LYS A 19 9.02 -1.60 0.44
C LYS A 19 8.88 -0.77 -0.85
N GLY A 20 8.47 0.49 -0.73
CA GLY A 20 8.44 1.43 -1.86
C GLY A 20 7.26 1.14 -2.80
N VAL A 21 6.05 1.07 -2.24
CA VAL A 21 4.84 0.87 -3.04
C VAL A 21 4.35 2.22 -3.58
N SER A 22 3.92 2.26 -4.84
CA SER A 22 3.28 3.44 -5.42
C SER A 22 1.98 3.03 -6.11
N PHE A 23 0.92 3.81 -5.93
CA PHE A 23 -0.35 3.61 -6.63
C PHE A 23 -1.12 4.93 -6.79
N ASP A 24 -1.99 4.98 -7.78
CA ASP A 24 -2.95 6.05 -8.02
C ASP A 24 -4.32 5.40 -8.22
N VAL A 25 -5.35 5.97 -7.62
CA VAL A 25 -6.74 5.51 -7.75
C VAL A 25 -7.59 6.70 -8.16
N SER A 26 -8.28 6.55 -9.28
CA SER A 26 -9.18 7.57 -9.79
C SER A 26 -10.56 7.49 -9.13
N GLN A 27 -11.25 8.63 -9.08
CA GLN A 27 -12.63 8.66 -8.58
C GLN A 27 -13.54 7.72 -9.37
N GLY A 28 -14.26 6.86 -8.66
CA GLY A 28 -15.15 5.84 -9.25
C GLY A 28 -14.47 4.51 -9.56
N GLU A 29 -13.16 4.40 -9.38
CA GLU A 29 -12.42 3.16 -9.59
C GLU A 29 -12.55 2.21 -8.39
N ILE A 30 -12.76 0.92 -8.67
CA ILE A 30 -12.78 -0.13 -7.65
C ILE A 30 -11.46 -0.91 -7.76
N VAL A 31 -10.67 -0.88 -6.69
CA VAL A 31 -9.36 -1.54 -6.64
C VAL A 31 -9.31 -2.61 -5.57
N GLY A 32 -8.64 -3.72 -5.87
CA GLY A 32 -8.34 -4.80 -4.93
C GLY A 32 -6.83 -4.99 -4.78
N LEU A 33 -6.34 -4.91 -3.55
CA LEU A 33 -4.94 -5.23 -3.24
C LEU A 33 -4.87 -6.69 -2.74
N LEU A 34 -4.32 -7.57 -3.56
CA LEU A 34 -4.24 -9.01 -3.32
C LEU A 34 -2.82 -9.47 -2.99
N GLY A 35 -2.71 -10.69 -2.45
CA GLY A 35 -1.43 -11.30 -2.09
C GLY A 35 -1.50 -12.11 -0.78
N PRO A 36 -0.45 -12.87 -0.44
CA PRO A 36 -0.43 -13.75 0.74
C PRO A 36 -0.48 -12.99 2.07
N ASN A 37 -0.71 -13.71 3.18
CA ASN A 37 -0.66 -13.14 4.51
C ASN A 37 0.75 -12.62 4.83
N GLY A 38 0.83 -11.42 5.42
CA GLY A 38 2.10 -10.76 5.71
C GLY A 38 2.75 -10.01 4.52
N ALA A 39 2.11 -9.96 3.35
CA ALA A 39 2.61 -9.22 2.18
C ALA A 39 2.53 -7.68 2.31
N GLY A 40 1.96 -7.16 3.39
CA GLY A 40 1.86 -5.71 3.64
C GLY A 40 0.57 -5.05 3.16
N LYS A 41 -0.40 -5.79 2.63
CA LYS A 41 -1.67 -5.27 2.06
C LYS A 41 -2.42 -4.33 3.02
N THR A 42 -2.77 -4.84 4.20
CA THR A 42 -3.46 -4.06 5.24
C THR A 42 -2.61 -2.90 5.74
N THR A 43 -1.29 -3.08 5.80
CA THR A 43 -0.35 -2.01 6.17
C THR A 43 -0.38 -0.89 5.14
N SER A 44 -0.43 -1.18 3.84
CA SER A 44 -0.51 -0.16 2.79
C SER A 44 -1.82 0.64 2.79
N PHE A 45 -2.93 0.05 3.26
CA PHE A 45 -4.22 0.77 3.36
C PHE A 45 -4.36 1.67 4.60
N TYR A 46 -3.60 1.40 5.67
CA TYR A 46 -3.66 2.16 6.93
C TYR A 46 -2.53 3.18 7.10
N MET A 47 -1.79 3.48 6.02
CA MET A 47 -0.76 4.53 5.98
C MET A 47 -1.34 5.83 5.46
#